data_AF-A0A9W7MJ34-F1
#
_entry.id   AF-A0A9W7MJ34-F1
#
_cell.length_a   1.000
_cell.length_b   1.000
_cell.length_c   1.000
_cell.angle_alpha   90.00
_cell.angle_beta   90.00
_cell.angle_gamma   90.00
#
_symmetry.space_group_name_H-M   'P 1'
#
loop_
_entity.id
_entity.type
_entity.pdbx_description
1 polymer ?
#
loop_
_entity_poly.entity_id
_entity_poly.type
_entity_poly.pdbx_seq_one_letter_code
_entity_poly.pdbx_strand_id
1 'polypeptide(L)'
;MDTSETNKINLGSPTQDVDKSLDDELQHLLQTLPKEEGQISPSGSVYLYQGFWCSARGLRSVISLSRHFQAFDSDVTVATFSKCGTTWLKALTFYTCTALV
;
A
#
# COMPACT_ATOMS: atom_id res chain seq x y z
N MET A 1 38.94 -31.50 6.55
CA MET A 1 39.34 -30.09 6.57
C MET A 1 39.16 -29.61 5.15
N ASP A 2 37.94 -29.15 4.82
CA ASP A 2 37.66 -28.46 3.57
C ASP A 2 36.68 -27.34 3.91
N THR A 3 37.22 -26.13 3.94
CA THR A 3 36.50 -24.88 4.07
C THR A 3 35.77 -24.61 2.76
N SER A 4 34.46 -24.89 2.73
CA SER A 4 33.57 -24.34 1.71
C SER A 4 33.11 -22.96 2.18
N GLU A 5 33.71 -21.94 1.57
CA GLU A 5 33.36 -20.54 1.75
C GLU A 5 31.93 -20.28 1.29
N THR A 6 31.18 -19.60 2.15
CA THR A 6 29.82 -19.16 1.89
C THR A 6 29.86 -17.85 1.12
N ASN A 7 29.61 -17.89 -0.20
CA ASN A 7 29.31 -16.67 -0.94
C ASN A 7 27.84 -16.28 -0.68
N LYS A 8 27.61 -15.56 0.41
CA LYS A 8 26.37 -14.79 0.61
C LYS A 8 26.44 -13.60 -0.34
N ILE A 9 25.75 -13.71 -1.48
CA ILE A 9 25.40 -12.57 -2.33
C ILE A 9 24.75 -11.50 -1.45
N ASN A 10 25.48 -10.42 -1.22
CA ASN A 10 25.03 -9.27 -0.46
C ASN A 10 24.09 -8.49 -1.38
N LEU A 11 22.80 -8.83 -1.33
CA LEU A 11 21.74 -8.02 -1.92
C LEU A 11 21.53 -6.81 -1.00
N GLY A 12 22.46 -5.86 -1.08
CA GLY A 12 22.25 -4.51 -0.56
C GLY A 12 21.10 -3.90 -1.36
N SER A 13 19.89 -4.00 -0.82
CA SER A 13 18.70 -3.48 -1.47
C SER A 13 18.61 -1.97 -1.21
N PRO A 14 18.34 -1.13 -2.24
CA PRO A 14 18.08 0.31 -2.07
C PRO A 14 16.84 0.65 -1.24
N THR A 15 16.16 -0.37 -0.70
CA THR A 15 14.85 -0.28 -0.09
C THR A 15 14.88 0.05 1.39
N GLN A 16 15.99 -0.18 2.10
CA GLN A 16 16.03 0.03 3.56
C GLN A 16 15.98 1.51 3.95
N ASP A 17 16.64 2.38 3.19
CA ASP A 17 16.71 3.81 3.49
C ASP A 17 15.38 4.52 3.18
N VAL A 18 14.73 4.12 2.08
CA VAL A 18 13.43 4.66 1.66
C VAL A 18 12.33 4.20 2.62
N ASP A 19 12.32 2.92 3.02
CA ASP A 19 11.28 2.38 3.90
C ASP A 19 11.36 2.99 5.31
N LYS A 20 12.58 3.22 5.82
CA LYS A 20 12.79 3.93 7.09
C LYS A 20 12.32 5.38 7.02
N SER A 21 12.64 6.09 5.94
CA SER A 21 12.17 7.47 5.73
C SER A 21 10.65 7.58 5.65
N LEU A 22 9.97 6.59 5.06
CA LEU A 22 8.50 6.53 5.00
C LEU A 22 7.89 6.30 6.38
N ASP A 23 8.53 5.48 7.21
CA ASP A 23 8.08 5.20 8.57
C ASP A 23 8.17 6.43 9.47
N ASP A 24 9.27 7.17 9.40
CA ASP A 24 9.44 8.41 10.18
C ASP A 24 8.36 9.45 9.83
N GLU A 25 8.08 9.63 8.54
CA GLU A 25 7.02 10.54 8.09
C GLU A 25 5.62 10.05 8.47
N LEU A 26 5.37 8.75 8.36
CA LEU A 26 4.11 8.17 8.81
C LEU A 26 3.90 8.44 10.30
N GLN A 27 4.91 8.26 11.14
CA GLN A 27 4.82 8.60 12.57
C GLN A 27 4.49 10.07 12.79
N HIS A 28 5.15 10.98 12.06
CA HIS A 28 4.85 12.40 12.12
C HIS A 28 3.39 12.70 11.71
N LEU A 29 2.91 12.12 10.61
CA LEU A 29 1.53 12.28 10.15
C LEU A 29 0.52 11.77 11.19
N LEU A 30 0.74 10.57 11.74
CA LEU A 30 -0.15 9.99 12.76
C LEU A 30 -0.26 10.86 14.02
N GLN A 31 0.77 11.66 14.35
CA GLN A 31 0.73 12.61 15.47
C GLN A 31 -0.04 13.90 15.17
N THR A 32 -0.09 14.30 13.90
CA THR A 32 -0.74 15.54 13.46
C THR A 32 -2.21 15.36 13.04
N LEU A 33 -2.58 14.18 12.55
CA LEU A 33 -3.90 13.91 12.03
C LEU A 33 -4.93 13.71 13.16
N PRO A 34 -6.19 14.15 12.96
CA PRO A 34 -7.27 13.79 13.87
C PRO A 34 -7.38 12.27 14.00
N LYS A 35 -7.46 11.81 15.24
CA LYS A 35 -7.46 10.39 15.61
C LYS A 35 -8.72 10.06 16.39
N GLU A 36 -9.32 8.93 16.07
CA GLU A 36 -10.43 8.35 16.83
C GLU A 36 -10.08 6.91 17.23
N GLU A 37 -10.34 6.57 18.49
CA GLU A 37 -10.17 5.21 19.00
C GLU A 37 -11.41 4.40 18.62
N GLY A 38 -11.24 3.34 17.82
CA GLY A 38 -12.33 2.53 17.32
C GLY A 38 -12.06 1.04 17.53
N GLN A 39 -13.01 0.32 18.11
CA GLN A 39 -12.92 -1.13 18.35
C GLN A 39 -12.86 -1.98 17.05
N ILE A 40 -13.02 -1.35 15.88
CA ILE A 40 -13.12 -2.03 14.58
C ILE A 40 -11.72 -2.31 13.98
N SER A 41 -10.67 -1.60 14.40
CA SER A 41 -9.31 -1.76 13.87
C SER A 41 -8.44 -2.60 14.81
N PRO A 42 -7.65 -3.57 14.31
CA PRO A 42 -6.70 -4.32 15.12
C PRO A 42 -5.65 -3.45 15.83
N SER A 43 -5.42 -2.22 15.33
CA SER A 43 -4.48 -1.24 15.89
C SER A 43 -5.14 -0.24 16.86
N GLY A 44 -6.43 -0.43 17.20
CA GLY A 44 -7.17 0.41 18.15
C GLY A 44 -7.62 1.77 17.62
N SER A 45 -6.89 2.36 16.67
CA SER A 45 -7.17 3.72 16.20
C SER A 45 -7.33 3.87 14.69
N VAL A 46 -8.16 4.83 14.29
CA VAL A 46 -8.32 5.33 12.92
C VAL A 46 -7.94 6.80 12.85
N TYR A 47 -7.48 7.24 11.69
CA TYR A 47 -6.95 8.57 11.43
C TYR A 47 -7.69 9.18 10.24
N LEU A 48 -8.07 10.45 10.34
CA LEU A 48 -8.71 11.19 9.27
C LEU A 48 -7.65 11.76 8.33
N TYR A 49 -7.52 11.20 7.14
CA TYR A 49 -6.58 11.65 6.11
C TYR A 49 -7.33 11.99 4.82
N GLN A 50 -7.11 13.19 4.27
CA GLN A 50 -7.77 13.68 3.04
C GLN A 50 -9.30 13.44 2.98
N GLY A 51 -9.99 13.56 4.12
CA GLY A 51 -11.44 13.41 4.21
C GLY A 51 -11.96 11.96 4.36
N PHE A 52 -11.08 10.96 4.50
CA PHE A 52 -11.48 9.58 4.79
C PHE A 52 -10.79 9.04 6.05
N TRP A 53 -11.50 8.16 6.78
CA TRP A 53 -10.96 7.48 7.96
C TRP A 53 -10.22 6.21 7.56
N CYS A 54 -8.99 6.05 8.00
CA CYS A 54 -8.18 4.86 7.72
C CYS A 54 -7.33 4.43 8.91
N SER A 55 -6.97 3.14 8.96
CA SER A 55 -6.00 2.66 9.94
C SER A 55 -4.59 3.12 9.58
N ALA A 56 -3.65 3.13 10.54
CA ALA A 56 -2.24 3.45 10.26
C ALA A 56 -1.64 2.60 9.12
N ARG A 57 -2.02 1.31 9.03
CA ARG A 57 -1.62 0.43 7.92
C ARG A 57 -2.20 0.88 6.59
N GLY A 58 -3.48 1.26 6.58
CA GLY A 58 -4.13 1.81 5.38
C GLY A 58 -3.47 3.10 4.91
N LEU A 59 -3.14 3.99 5.86
CA LEU A 59 -2.45 5.24 5.58
C LEU A 59 -1.07 5.01 4.97
N ARG A 60 -0.26 4.09 5.54
CA ARG A 60 1.04 3.69 4.97
C ARG A 60 0.90 3.26 3.52
N SER A 61 -0.08 2.39 3.23
CA SER A 61 -0.33 1.90 1.87
C SER A 61 -0.72 3.02 0.91
N VAL A 62 -1.56 3.96 1.34
CA VAL A 62 -1.97 5.10 0.50
C VAL A 62 -0.79 6.00 0.17
N ILE A 63 0.04 6.36 1.15
CA ILE A 63 1.22 7.22 0.95
C ILE A 63 2.26 6.51 0.08
N SER A 64 2.46 5.20 0.28
CA SER A 64 3.38 4.43 -0.55
C SER A 64 2.88 4.34 -1.99
N LEU A 65 1.58 4.07 -2.19
CA LEU A 65 0.98 4.02 -3.52
C LEU A 65 1.10 5.37 -4.22
N SER A 66 0.77 6.48 -3.55
CA SER A 66 0.83 7.80 -4.18
C SER A 66 2.25 8.23 -4.62
N ARG A 67 3.29 7.69 -4.00
CA ARG A 67 4.70 8.01 -4.33
C ARG A 67 5.30 7.14 -5.42
N HIS A 68 4.96 5.86 -5.41
CA HIS A 68 5.64 4.86 -6.24
C HIS A 68 4.77 4.38 -7.40
N PHE A 69 3.46 4.63 -7.36
CA PHE A 69 2.57 4.24 -8.45
C PHE A 69 2.71 5.22 -9.62
N GLN A 70 3.33 4.73 -10.70
CA GLN A 70 3.37 5.41 -11.97
C GLN A 70 2.28 4.82 -12.87
N ALA A 71 1.22 5.59 -13.09
CA ALA A 71 0.15 5.20 -14.02
C ALA A 71 0.62 5.39 -15.46
N PHE A 72 0.27 4.44 -16.32
CA PHE A 72 0.40 4.54 -17.77
C PHE A 72 -0.96 4.82 -18.41
N ASP A 73 -0.96 5.42 -19.60
CA ASP A 73 -2.20 5.72 -20.34
C ASP A 73 -2.99 4.45 -20.72
N SER A 74 -2.33 3.28 -20.70
CA SER A 74 -2.94 1.97 -20.93
C SER A 74 -3.55 1.35 -19.67
N ASP A 75 -3.31 1.91 -18.49
CA ASP A 75 -3.71 1.29 -17.24
C ASP A 75 -5.19 1.50 -16.96
N VAL A 76 -5.86 0.43 -16.52
CA VAL A 76 -7.27 0.49 -16.11
C VAL A 76 -7.34 0.30 -14.59
N THR A 77 -7.75 1.36 -13.89
CA THR A 77 -7.94 1.32 -12.43
C THR A 77 -9.39 1.04 -12.08
N VAL A 78 -9.62 0.01 -11.26
CA VAL A 78 -10.96 -0.36 -10.76
C VAL A 78 -11.04 0.00 -9.28
N ALA A 79 -11.95 0.92 -8.92
CA ALA A 79 -12.17 1.36 -7.55
C ALA A 79 -13.61 1.09 -7.10
N THR A 80 -13.78 0.44 -5.95
CA THR A 80 -15.09 0.19 -5.33
C THR A 80 -14.96 0.16 -3.82
N PHE A 81 -16.07 0.40 -3.11
CA PHE A 81 -16.14 0.05 -1.69
C PHE A 81 -16.01 -1.45 -1.47
N SER A 82 -15.40 -1.82 -0.35
CA SER A 82 -15.26 -3.22 0.08
C SER A 82 -16.62 -3.91 0.10
N LYS A 83 -16.64 -5.19 -0.30
CA LYS A 83 -17.84 -6.07 -0.34
C LYS A 83 -18.90 -5.71 -1.42
N CYS A 84 -18.65 -4.73 -2.29
CA CYS A 84 -19.54 -4.40 -3.41
C CYS A 84 -19.31 -5.26 -4.67
N GLY A 85 -18.88 -6.52 -4.53
CA GLY A 85 -18.70 -7.41 -5.70
C GLY A 85 -17.44 -7.13 -6.54
N THR A 86 -16.33 -6.75 -5.91
CA THR A 86 -15.02 -6.55 -6.57
C THR A 86 -14.61 -7.71 -7.48
N THR A 87 -14.94 -8.95 -7.13
CA THR A 87 -14.62 -10.12 -7.96
C THR A 87 -15.32 -10.08 -9.30
N TRP A 88 -16.63 -9.80 -9.31
CA TRP A 88 -17.42 -9.70 -10.53
C TRP A 88 -16.95 -8.52 -11.37
N LEU A 89 -16.69 -7.36 -10.75
CA LEU A 89 -16.22 -6.18 -11.46
C LEU A 89 -14.81 -6.37 -12.06
N LYS A 90 -13.90 -7.03 -11.34
CA LYS A 90 -12.58 -7.39 -11.85
C LYS A 90 -12.68 -8.36 -13.04
N ALA A 91 -13.52 -9.38 -12.94
CA ALA A 91 -13.73 -10.34 -14.03
C ALA A 91 -14.30 -9.67 -15.28
N LEU A 92 -15.28 -8.77 -15.10
CA LEU A 92 -15.88 -8.01 -16.20
C LEU A 92 -14.86 -7.06 -16.86
N THR A 93 -14.06 -6.36 -16.05
CA THR A 93 -13.00 -5.47 -16.57
C THR A 93 -11.98 -6.27 -17.38
N PHE A 94 -11.54 -7.42 -16.87
CA PHE A 94 -10.61 -8.29 -17.58
C PHE A 94 -11.17 -8.76 -18.92
N TYR A 95 -12.42 -9.23 -18.94
CA TYR A 95 -13.08 -9.67 -20.17
C TYR A 95 -13.19 -8.56 -21.21
N THR A 96 -13.63 -7.36 -20.79
CA THR A 96 -13.83 -6.22 -21.70
C THR A 96 -12.53 -5.64 -22.25
N CYS A 97 -11.50 -5.50 -21.42
CA CYS A 97 -10.19 -5.02 -21.89
C CYS A 97 -9.49 -6.03 -22.82
N THR A 98 -9.67 -7.34 -22.58
CA THR A 98 -9.08 -8.38 -23.43
C THR A 98 -9.80 -8.50 -24.77
N ALA A 99 -11.10 -8.24 -24.83
CA ALA A 99 -11.91 -8.35 -26.05
C ALA A 99 -11.80 -7.14 -27.00
N LEU A 100 -11.16 -6.06 -26.58
CA LEU A 100 -10.96 -4.82 -27.36
C LEU A 100 -9.53 -4.68 -27.92
N VAL A 101 -8.71 -5.72 -27.80
CA VAL A 101 -7.36 -5.84 -28.40
C VAL A 101 -7.35 -6.93 -29.46
#